data_AF-A0A7X5DF40-F1
#
_entry.id   AF-A0A7X5DF40-F1
#
_cell.length_a   1.000
_cell.length_b   1.000
_cell.length_c   1.000
_cell.angle_alpha   90.00
_cell.angle_beta   90.00
_cell.angle_gamma   90.00
#
_symmetry.space_group_name_H-M   'P 1'
#
loop_
_entity.id
_entity.type
_entity.pdbx_description
1 polymer ?
#
loop_
_entity_poly.entity_id
_entity_poly.type
_entity_poly.pdbx_seq_one_letter_code
_entity_poly.pdbx_strand_id
1 'polypeptide(L)'
;MTEYQSVIQRDPATQAEESRERAVIVGVDRPGLEWPLESSLAELERLADTAGADVVASTMQRLDAPNPRTFVGSGKAEEIAELARSSEADLVIFDDELTPSQQANLEKVMDKSVKVIDRTALILDIFALHATSKEGRLQVRLAQNQYLYPRLRGMWAHLASNRMGGGVGSRFGEGESQLEVDRRMVRKRITSIRRELARLADVRSLQRESRYGSGMFKVALAGYTNAGKSSLINRLTGADVLSYDKLFATLDSTTRKFELPEGREVTVTDTVGFIQKLPTTLVEAFKSTLDEITGADLVLHVVDASSQEFEGQIDAVCEVLQQIGAQSIATIEVFNKCD
;
A
#
# COMPACT_ATOMS: atom_id res chain seq x y z
N MET A 1 -1.13 13.24 -31.34
CA MET A 1 -1.97 12.74 -30.24
C MET A 1 -1.20 11.59 -29.62
N THR A 2 -0.59 11.86 -28.48
CA THR A 2 0.44 11.03 -27.82
C THR A 2 -0.20 9.88 -27.06
N GLU A 3 0.48 8.73 -27.01
CA GLU A 3 0.11 7.46 -26.32
C GLU A 3 -0.19 7.58 -24.80
N TYR A 4 -0.31 8.79 -24.25
CA TYR A 4 -0.56 9.06 -22.84
C TYR A 4 -2.04 9.32 -22.50
N GLN A 5 -2.95 9.37 -23.49
CA GLN A 5 -4.39 9.50 -23.24
C GLN A 5 -5.12 8.17 -23.01
N SER A 6 -4.50 7.02 -23.30
CA SER A 6 -5.15 5.71 -23.17
C SER A 6 -5.25 5.19 -21.72
N VAL A 7 -4.70 5.90 -20.73
CA VAL A 7 -4.69 5.45 -19.33
C VAL A 7 -5.80 6.11 -18.48
N ILE A 8 -6.58 7.06 -19.02
CA ILE A 8 -7.52 7.88 -18.19
C ILE A 8 -9.00 7.76 -18.60
N GLN A 9 -9.36 7.01 -19.64
CA GLN A 9 -10.77 6.74 -19.95
C GLN A 9 -10.98 5.27 -20.36
N ARG A 10 -11.38 4.44 -19.38
CA ARG A 10 -12.16 3.24 -19.64
C ARG A 10 -13.42 3.31 -18.77
N ASP A 11 -14.52 3.76 -19.36
CA ASP A 11 -15.86 3.38 -18.93
C ASP A 11 -16.10 1.89 -19.32
N PRO A 12 -16.97 1.17 -18.61
CA PRO A 12 -16.98 -0.29 -18.63
C PRO A 12 -17.66 -0.80 -19.89
N ALA A 13 -16.88 -1.34 -20.82
CA ALA A 13 -17.38 -2.13 -21.92
C ALA A 13 -16.68 -3.50 -21.95
N THR A 14 -17.50 -4.51 -21.64
CA THR A 14 -17.43 -5.92 -22.03
C THR A 14 -16.24 -6.74 -21.52
N GLN A 15 -16.57 -7.75 -20.70
CA GLN A 15 -15.71 -8.81 -20.16
C GLN A 15 -14.86 -9.46 -21.27
N ALA A 16 -13.65 -8.95 -21.49
CA ALA A 16 -12.51 -9.80 -21.81
C ALA A 16 -11.95 -10.27 -20.46
N GLU A 17 -11.62 -11.55 -20.31
CA GLU A 17 -10.80 -12.02 -19.20
C GLU A 17 -9.53 -11.15 -19.18
N GLU A 18 -9.44 -10.20 -18.25
CA GLU A 18 -8.21 -9.45 -18.03
C GLU A 18 -7.18 -10.47 -17.56
N SER A 19 -6.23 -10.81 -18.43
CA SER A 19 -5.12 -11.69 -18.08
C SER A 19 -4.39 -11.06 -16.91
N ARG A 20 -4.33 -11.77 -15.79
CA ARG A 20 -3.57 -11.37 -14.60
C ARG A 20 -2.11 -11.16 -14.98
N GLU A 21 -1.50 -10.10 -14.45
CA GLU A 21 -0.09 -9.81 -14.69
C GLU A 21 0.78 -10.91 -14.09
N ARG A 22 1.80 -11.39 -14.82
CA ARG A 22 2.72 -12.40 -14.33
C ARG A 22 3.88 -11.74 -13.59
N ALA A 23 4.08 -12.10 -12.33
CA ALA A 23 5.06 -11.45 -11.46
C ALA A 23 6.22 -12.37 -11.06
N VAL A 24 7.43 -11.81 -11.04
CA VAL A 24 8.60 -12.40 -10.38
C VAL A 24 8.84 -11.62 -9.09
N ILE A 25 8.90 -12.31 -7.96
CA ILE A 25 9.20 -11.67 -6.66
C ILE A 25 10.68 -11.82 -6.31
N VAL A 26 11.27 -10.75 -5.75
CA VAL A 26 12.69 -10.67 -5.43
C VAL A 26 12.91 -10.27 -3.97
N GLY A 27 13.61 -11.12 -3.23
CA GLY A 27 14.01 -10.89 -1.84
C GLY A 27 15.51 -10.66 -1.66
N VAL A 28 15.91 -9.90 -0.64
CA VAL A 28 17.32 -9.78 -0.23
C VAL A 28 17.46 -10.22 1.22
N ASP A 29 18.18 -11.33 1.42
CA ASP A 29 18.51 -11.82 2.76
C ASP A 29 19.72 -11.06 3.30
N ARG A 30 19.57 -10.42 4.46
CA ARG A 30 20.63 -9.61 5.07
C ARG A 30 20.59 -9.73 6.59
N PRO A 31 21.75 -9.58 7.27
CA PRO A 31 21.77 -9.58 8.74
C PRO A 31 20.84 -8.50 9.33
N GLY A 32 20.10 -8.86 10.37
CA GLY A 32 19.25 -7.92 11.12
C GLY A 32 17.89 -7.61 10.49
N LEU A 33 17.39 -8.44 9.57
CA LEU A 33 15.99 -8.36 9.15
C LEU A 33 15.06 -8.59 10.34
N GLU A 34 14.04 -7.75 10.45
CA GLU A 34 12.98 -7.88 11.47
C GLU A 34 12.12 -9.14 11.26
N TRP A 35 11.99 -9.56 9.99
CA TRP A 35 11.14 -10.68 9.58
C TRP A 35 11.97 -11.72 8.82
N PRO A 36 11.70 -13.02 9.00
CA PRO A 36 12.26 -14.05 8.13
C PRO A 36 11.95 -13.75 6.67
N LEU A 37 12.93 -13.89 5.78
CA LEU A 37 12.75 -13.53 4.37
C LEU A 37 11.65 -14.38 3.72
N GLU A 38 11.56 -15.66 4.08
CA GLU A 38 10.54 -16.58 3.58
C GLU A 38 9.13 -16.09 3.95
N SER A 39 8.95 -15.61 5.19
CA SER A 39 7.68 -15.05 5.65
C SER A 39 7.32 -13.78 4.88
N SER A 40 8.31 -12.90 4.68
CA SER A 40 8.12 -11.66 3.94
C SER A 40 7.78 -11.90 2.47
N LEU A 41 8.44 -12.85 1.80
CA LEU A 41 8.12 -13.24 0.43
C LEU A 41 6.75 -13.92 0.31
N ALA A 42 6.36 -14.74 1.28
CA ALA A 42 5.02 -15.32 1.32
C ALA A 42 3.93 -14.25 1.51
N GLU A 43 4.19 -13.21 2.31
CA GLU A 43 3.29 -12.05 2.40
C GLU A 43 3.25 -11.26 1.09
N LEU A 44 4.40 -11.03 0.46
CA LEU A 44 4.50 -10.34 -0.82
C LEU A 44 3.74 -11.07 -1.94
N GLU A 45 3.78 -12.40 -1.94
CA GLU A 45 2.98 -13.23 -2.86
C GLU A 45 1.48 -13.03 -2.66
N ARG A 46 1.00 -13.03 -1.41
CA ARG A 46 -0.41 -12.72 -1.12
C ARG A 46 -0.80 -11.29 -1.48
N LEU A 47 0.12 -10.33 -1.33
CA LEU A 47 -0.09 -8.94 -1.77
C LEU A 47 -0.20 -8.87 -3.30
N ALA A 48 0.68 -9.58 -4.03
CA ALA A 48 0.64 -9.66 -5.48
C ALA A 48 -0.68 -10.28 -5.96
N ASP A 49 -1.12 -11.37 -5.32
CA ASP A 49 -2.41 -11.99 -5.62
C ASP A 49 -3.58 -11.02 -5.40
N THR A 50 -3.56 -10.29 -4.27
CA THR A 50 -4.55 -9.27 -3.96
C THR A 50 -4.59 -8.14 -5.00
N ALA A 51 -3.43 -7.77 -5.55
CA ALA A 51 -3.31 -6.76 -6.62
C ALA A 51 -3.74 -7.28 -8.01
N GLY A 52 -4.05 -8.56 -8.14
CA GLY A 52 -4.42 -9.19 -9.40
C GLY A 52 -3.24 -9.73 -10.21
N ALA A 53 -2.05 -9.87 -9.62
CA ALA A 53 -0.89 -10.48 -10.26
C ALA A 53 -0.71 -11.94 -9.81
N ASP A 54 -0.24 -12.81 -10.70
CA ASP A 54 0.11 -14.20 -10.41
C ASP A 54 1.64 -14.31 -10.27
N VAL A 55 2.13 -14.74 -9.10
CA VAL A 55 3.57 -14.96 -8.92
C VAL A 55 3.98 -16.24 -9.63
N VAL A 56 4.78 -16.09 -10.69
CA VAL A 56 5.25 -17.21 -11.53
C VAL A 56 6.63 -17.71 -11.14
N ALA A 57 7.41 -16.88 -10.44
CA ALA A 57 8.72 -17.25 -9.93
C ALA A 57 9.13 -16.37 -8.74
N SER A 58 9.99 -16.92 -7.89
CA SER A 58 10.63 -16.19 -6.80
C SER A 58 12.15 -16.36 -6.86
N THR A 59 12.88 -15.33 -6.46
CA THR A 59 14.33 -15.44 -6.31
C THR A 59 14.82 -14.57 -5.16
N MET A 60 15.97 -14.94 -4.60
CA MET A 60 16.59 -14.15 -3.55
C MET A 60 18.09 -14.03 -3.74
N GLN A 61 18.68 -13.05 -3.06
CA GLN A 61 20.11 -12.91 -2.92
C GLN A 61 20.49 -12.59 -1.48
N ARG A 62 21.46 -13.32 -0.95
CA ARG A 62 22.06 -13.00 0.34
C ARG A 62 23.15 -11.94 0.18
N LEU A 63 23.07 -10.87 0.97
CA LEU A 63 24.00 -9.73 0.96
C LEU A 63 24.22 -9.22 2.39
N ASP A 64 25.42 -8.72 2.69
CA ASP A 64 25.66 -8.02 3.97
C ASP A 64 24.94 -6.68 4.02
N ALA A 65 24.85 -5.99 2.88
CA ALA A 65 24.10 -4.75 2.71
C ALA A 65 23.58 -4.63 1.27
N PRO A 66 22.43 -3.95 1.05
CA PRO A 66 21.91 -3.74 -0.29
C PRO A 66 22.87 -2.98 -1.20
N ASN A 67 22.92 -3.36 -2.47
CA ASN A 67 23.72 -2.65 -3.45
C ASN A 67 23.15 -1.24 -3.69
N PRO A 68 23.95 -0.16 -3.57
CA PRO A 68 23.44 1.20 -3.72
C PRO A 68 22.95 1.50 -5.16
N ARG A 69 23.40 0.74 -6.16
CA ARG A 69 23.06 0.94 -7.57
C ARG A 69 21.80 0.18 -8.00
N THR A 70 21.61 -1.06 -7.54
CA THR A 70 20.55 -1.96 -8.04
C THR A 70 19.80 -2.71 -6.94
N PHE A 71 20.09 -2.43 -5.66
CA PHE A 71 19.61 -3.16 -4.48
C PHE A 71 20.17 -4.59 -4.37
N VAL A 72 20.19 -5.33 -5.47
CA VAL A 72 20.89 -6.60 -5.68
C VAL A 72 22.24 -6.40 -6.39
N GLY A 73 23.09 -7.41 -6.39
CA GLY A 73 24.33 -7.43 -7.19
C GLY A 73 24.06 -7.36 -8.70
N SER A 74 25.03 -6.90 -9.50
CA SER A 74 24.86 -6.75 -10.95
C SER A 74 24.58 -8.06 -11.67
N GLY A 75 25.34 -9.13 -11.34
CA GLY A 75 25.06 -10.46 -11.89
C GLY A 75 23.67 -10.96 -11.52
N LYS A 76 23.22 -10.67 -10.29
CA LYS A 76 21.86 -11.01 -9.86
C LYS A 76 20.79 -10.24 -10.62
N ALA A 77 21.02 -8.96 -10.93
CA ALA A 77 20.10 -8.17 -11.74
C ALA A 77 19.93 -8.77 -13.15
N GLU A 78 21.01 -9.28 -13.75
CA GLU A 78 20.97 -9.99 -15.03
C GLU A 78 20.24 -11.33 -14.93
N GLU A 79 20.48 -12.11 -13.88
CA GLU A 79 19.72 -13.34 -13.58
C GLU A 79 18.22 -13.06 -13.44
N ILE A 80 17.84 -11.99 -12.74
CA ILE A 80 16.43 -11.60 -12.60
C ILE A 80 15.82 -11.23 -13.95
N ALA A 81 16.56 -10.52 -14.82
CA ALA A 81 16.09 -10.19 -16.17
C ALA A 81 15.90 -11.45 -17.04
N GLU A 82 16.79 -12.44 -16.93
CA GLU A 82 16.63 -13.72 -17.61
C GLU A 82 15.46 -14.54 -17.04
N LEU A 83 15.29 -14.55 -15.72
CA LEU A 83 14.15 -15.19 -15.06
C LEU A 83 12.82 -14.57 -15.50
N ALA A 84 12.74 -13.23 -15.54
CA ALA A 84 11.56 -12.51 -16.01
C ALA A 84 11.23 -12.85 -17.47
N ARG A 85 12.24 -12.91 -18.35
CA ARG A 85 12.04 -13.31 -19.76
C ARG A 85 11.58 -14.75 -19.92
N SER A 86 12.27 -15.70 -19.28
CA SER A 86 11.95 -17.13 -19.37
C SER A 86 10.61 -17.47 -18.72
N SER A 87 10.20 -16.71 -17.71
CA SER A 87 8.90 -16.83 -17.05
C SER A 87 7.82 -15.95 -17.67
N GLU A 88 8.10 -15.27 -18.79
CA GLU A 88 7.21 -14.34 -19.48
C GLU A 88 6.49 -13.39 -18.49
N ALA A 89 7.26 -12.84 -17.56
CA ALA A 89 6.75 -11.96 -16.52
C ALA A 89 6.51 -10.55 -17.08
N ASP A 90 5.39 -9.94 -16.69
CA ASP A 90 5.06 -8.54 -16.94
C ASP A 90 5.66 -7.62 -15.86
N LEU A 91 5.96 -8.20 -14.69
CA LEU A 91 6.30 -7.47 -13.48
C LEU A 91 7.43 -8.15 -12.69
N VAL A 92 8.34 -7.34 -12.16
CA VAL A 92 9.30 -7.74 -11.13
C VAL A 92 9.01 -6.92 -9.87
N ILE A 93 8.73 -7.61 -8.77
CA ILE A 93 8.37 -7.01 -7.48
C ILE A 93 9.50 -7.23 -6.49
N PHE A 94 10.09 -6.16 -5.99
CA PHE A 94 11.06 -6.22 -4.90
C PHE A 94 10.35 -6.14 -3.55
N ASP A 95 10.73 -7.00 -2.61
CA ASP A 95 10.14 -7.05 -1.27
C ASP A 95 10.45 -5.82 -0.40
N ASP A 96 11.57 -5.16 -0.65
CA ASP A 96 11.98 -3.94 0.05
C ASP A 96 11.81 -2.70 -0.83
N GLU A 97 11.65 -1.54 -0.19
CA GLU A 97 11.58 -0.25 -0.89
C GLU A 97 12.88 0.04 -1.66
N LEU A 98 12.73 0.37 -2.94
CA LEU A 98 13.86 0.72 -3.80
C LEU A 98 14.03 2.22 -3.83
N THR A 99 15.26 2.74 -3.75
CA THR A 99 15.49 4.16 -4.05
C THR A 99 15.16 4.48 -5.52
N PRO A 100 14.83 5.74 -5.86
CA PRO A 100 14.57 6.14 -7.25
C PRO A 100 15.71 5.78 -8.21
N SER A 101 16.97 5.84 -7.75
CA SER A 101 18.14 5.45 -8.53
C SER A 101 18.25 3.93 -8.71
N GLN A 102 17.93 3.14 -7.70
CA GLN A 102 17.96 1.68 -7.79
C GLN A 102 16.93 1.17 -8.79
N GLN A 103 15.68 1.61 -8.67
CA GLN A 103 14.62 1.24 -9.61
C GLN A 103 14.98 1.62 -11.05
N ALA A 104 15.42 2.87 -11.28
CA ALA A 104 15.80 3.32 -12.62
C ALA A 104 17.01 2.55 -13.21
N ASN A 105 17.90 2.00 -12.38
CA ASN A 105 19.00 1.16 -12.87
C ASN A 105 18.55 -0.27 -13.14
N LEU A 106 17.65 -0.83 -12.33
CA LEU A 106 17.04 -2.14 -12.58
C LEU A 106 16.24 -2.14 -13.88
N GLU A 107 15.41 -1.12 -14.11
CA GLU A 107 14.67 -0.93 -15.36
C GLU A 107 15.56 -0.86 -16.62
N LYS A 108 16.86 -0.52 -16.50
CA LYS A 108 17.79 -0.53 -17.64
C LYS A 108 18.29 -1.94 -17.99
N VAL A 109 18.27 -2.83 -17.00
CA VAL A 109 18.72 -4.22 -17.14
C VAL A 109 17.56 -5.11 -17.60
N MET A 110 16.32 -4.75 -17.23
CA MET A 110 15.11 -5.45 -17.63
C MET A 110 14.69 -5.14 -19.07
N ASP A 111 13.91 -6.05 -19.65
CA ASP A 111 13.21 -5.81 -20.92
C ASP A 111 12.20 -4.67 -20.77
N LYS A 112 11.97 -3.92 -21.86
CA LYS A 112 11.09 -2.73 -21.85
C LYS A 112 9.63 -3.03 -21.52
N SER A 113 9.19 -4.28 -21.71
CA SER A 113 7.84 -4.73 -21.37
C SER A 113 7.69 -5.06 -19.89
N VAL A 114 8.79 -5.25 -19.15
CA VAL A 114 8.78 -5.68 -17.75
C VAL A 114 8.84 -4.45 -16.84
N LYS A 115 7.80 -4.27 -16.03
CA LYS A 115 7.77 -3.21 -15.02
C LYS A 115 8.57 -3.65 -13.80
N VAL A 116 9.32 -2.73 -13.19
CA VAL A 116 9.97 -2.95 -11.90
C VAL A 116 9.29 -2.11 -10.85
N ILE A 117 8.73 -2.77 -9.83
CA ILE A 117 8.10 -2.13 -8.68
C ILE A 117 8.68 -2.67 -7.38
N ASP A 118 8.44 -1.95 -6.29
CA ASP A 118 8.73 -2.41 -4.94
C ASP A 118 7.44 -2.68 -4.14
N ARG A 119 7.60 -3.24 -2.94
CA ARG A 119 6.51 -3.49 -1.99
C ARG A 119 5.65 -2.24 -1.75
N THR A 120 6.25 -1.05 -1.63
CA THR A 120 5.51 0.21 -1.44
C THR A 120 4.57 0.51 -2.60
N ALA A 121 5.05 0.40 -3.84
CA ALA A 121 4.21 0.59 -5.02
C ALA A 121 3.07 -0.44 -5.09
N LEU A 122 3.36 -1.72 -4.81
CA LEU A 122 2.35 -2.78 -4.80
C LEU A 122 1.23 -2.49 -3.78
N ILE A 123 1.59 -2.10 -2.56
CA ILE A 123 0.63 -1.76 -1.51
C ILE A 123 -0.25 -0.58 -1.94
N LEU A 124 0.34 0.46 -2.55
CA LEU A 124 -0.39 1.62 -3.06
C LEU A 124 -1.42 1.22 -4.14
N ASP A 125 -1.08 0.27 -5.00
CA ASP A 125 -1.98 -0.21 -6.05
C ASP A 125 -3.12 -1.04 -5.47
N ILE A 126 -2.85 -1.90 -4.48
CA ILE A 126 -3.90 -2.62 -3.73
C ILE A 126 -4.86 -1.61 -3.09
N PHE A 127 -4.35 -0.56 -2.45
CA PHE A 127 -5.21 0.47 -1.87
C PHE A 127 -6.02 1.22 -2.92
N ALA A 128 -5.48 1.45 -4.11
CA ALA A 128 -6.21 2.09 -5.20
C ALA A 128 -7.39 1.22 -5.65
N LEU A 129 -7.25 -0.11 -5.66
CA LEU A 129 -8.31 -1.06 -5.98
C LEU A 129 -9.44 -1.05 -4.93
N HIS A 130 -9.10 -0.86 -3.65
CA HIS A 130 -10.05 -0.93 -2.55
C HIS A 130 -10.60 0.43 -2.09
N ALA A 131 -10.07 1.55 -2.58
CA ALA A 131 -10.53 2.90 -2.23
C ALA A 131 -11.89 3.24 -2.88
N THR A 132 -12.98 3.07 -2.13
CA THR A 132 -14.33 3.35 -2.64
C THR A 132 -14.83 4.74 -2.27
N SER A 133 -14.43 5.26 -1.10
CA SER A 133 -14.83 6.59 -0.65
C SER A 133 -14.07 7.69 -1.39
N LYS A 134 -14.65 8.90 -1.41
CA LYS A 134 -13.99 10.06 -2.00
C LYS A 134 -12.70 10.42 -1.25
N GLU A 135 -12.73 10.34 0.08
CA GLU A 135 -11.57 10.62 0.93
C GLU A 135 -10.47 9.57 0.72
N GLY A 136 -10.80 8.28 0.78
CA GLY A 136 -9.87 7.18 0.54
C GLY A 136 -9.19 7.30 -0.83
N ARG A 137 -9.96 7.56 -1.89
CA ARG A 137 -9.38 7.80 -3.23
C ARG A 137 -8.42 8.97 -3.28
N LEU A 138 -8.69 10.05 -2.55
CA LEU A 138 -7.81 11.21 -2.48
C LEU A 138 -6.53 10.90 -1.69
N GLN A 139 -6.62 10.16 -0.59
CA GLN A 139 -5.46 9.73 0.21
C GLN A 139 -4.53 8.83 -0.59
N VAL A 140 -5.06 7.80 -1.25
CA VAL A 140 -4.26 6.90 -2.08
C VAL A 140 -3.60 7.66 -3.22
N ARG A 141 -4.33 8.54 -3.90
CA ARG A 141 -3.75 9.38 -4.96
C ARG A 141 -2.66 10.32 -4.42
N LEU A 142 -2.83 10.88 -3.23
CA LEU A 142 -1.81 11.71 -2.59
C LEU A 142 -0.52 10.90 -2.39
N ALA A 143 -0.66 9.70 -1.81
CA ALA A 143 0.47 8.81 -1.54
C ALA A 143 1.17 8.36 -2.83
N GLN A 144 0.41 7.94 -3.85
CA GLN A 144 0.94 7.62 -5.18
C GLN A 144 1.69 8.79 -5.81
N ASN A 145 1.17 10.02 -5.73
CA ASN A 145 1.87 11.20 -6.26
C ASN A 145 3.13 11.52 -5.45
N GLN A 146 3.13 11.34 -4.13
CA GLN A 146 4.31 11.53 -3.29
C GLN A 146 5.41 10.50 -3.59
N TYR A 147 5.02 9.23 -3.78
CA TYR A 147 5.93 8.14 -4.16
C TYR A 147 6.51 8.34 -5.57
N LEU A 148 5.67 8.75 -6.54
CA LEU A 148 6.08 8.97 -7.93
C LEU A 148 6.97 10.21 -8.08
N TYR A 149 6.71 11.28 -7.31
CA TYR A 149 7.39 12.57 -7.45
C TYR A 149 8.93 12.51 -7.49
N PRO A 150 9.63 11.83 -6.55
CA PRO A 150 11.08 11.70 -6.60
C PRO A 150 11.57 10.79 -7.75
N ARG A 151 10.71 9.90 -8.26
CA ARG A 151 11.04 8.88 -9.28
C ARG A 151 10.90 9.35 -10.72
N LEU A 152 10.16 10.44 -10.99
CA LEU A 152 10.01 11.05 -12.32
C LEU A 152 11.36 11.28 -13.04
N ARG A 153 12.42 11.61 -12.30
CA ARG A 153 13.74 11.87 -12.89
C ARG A 153 14.36 10.62 -13.53
N GLY A 154 14.13 9.45 -12.96
CA GLY A 154 14.59 8.16 -13.50
C GLY A 154 13.88 7.79 -14.80
N MET A 155 12.54 7.92 -14.81
CA MET A 155 11.69 7.62 -15.97
C MET A 155 12.03 8.49 -17.20
N TRP A 156 12.32 9.77 -16.98
CA TRP A 156 12.73 10.70 -18.04
C TRP A 156 14.12 10.41 -18.62
N ALA A 157 15.05 9.88 -17.83
CA ALA A 157 16.39 9.51 -18.33
C ALA A 157 16.31 8.38 -19.39
N HIS A 158 15.32 7.49 -19.27
CA HIS A 158 15.01 6.45 -20.25
C HIS A 158 14.37 7.00 -21.54
N LEU A 159 13.48 8.00 -21.41
CA LEU A 159 12.84 8.64 -22.57
C LEU A 159 13.81 9.55 -23.36
N ALA A 160 14.74 10.22 -22.67
CA ALA A 160 15.75 11.06 -23.30
C ALA A 160 16.82 10.25 -24.05
N SER A 161 17.21 9.09 -23.54
CA SER A 161 18.18 8.20 -24.20
C SER A 161 17.63 7.54 -25.47
N ASN A 162 16.33 7.22 -25.52
CA ASN A 162 15.65 6.69 -26.73
C ASN A 162 15.49 7.73 -27.87
N ARG A 163 15.77 9.02 -27.65
CA ARG A 163 15.70 10.07 -28.69
C ARG A 163 17.06 10.51 -29.24
N MET A 164 18.15 9.82 -28.90
CA MET A 164 19.49 10.17 -29.39
C MET A 164 19.80 9.54 -30.74
N GLY A 165 19.04 9.99 -31.75
CA GLY A 165 19.41 9.99 -33.16
C GLY A 165 19.31 11.42 -33.69
N GLY A 166 20.23 12.29 -33.25
CA GLY A 166 20.47 13.60 -33.86
C GLY A 166 19.64 14.78 -33.33
N GLY A 167 20.28 15.60 -32.49
CA GLY A 167 20.04 17.03 -32.41
C GLY A 167 18.79 17.51 -31.65
N VAL A 168 18.98 18.54 -30.83
CA VAL A 168 17.95 19.32 -30.14
C VAL A 168 17.34 18.59 -28.93
N GLY A 169 17.91 18.87 -27.75
CA GLY A 169 17.18 18.71 -26.51
C GLY A 169 15.83 19.40 -26.66
N SER A 170 14.75 18.62 -26.55
CA SER A 170 13.36 19.04 -26.75
C SER A 170 12.96 20.07 -25.70
N ARG A 171 13.42 21.30 -25.93
CA ARG A 171 12.89 22.55 -25.40
C ARG A 171 11.60 22.79 -26.18
N PHE A 172 10.46 22.46 -25.58
CA PHE A 172 9.23 23.15 -25.97
C PHE A 172 9.35 24.60 -25.49
N GLY A 173 8.80 25.55 -26.25
CA GLY A 173 9.01 26.99 -26.06
C GLY A 173 8.90 27.48 -24.62
N GLU A 174 9.65 28.55 -24.31
CA GLU A 174 9.96 29.13 -22.98
C GLU A 174 11.10 28.50 -22.16
N GLY A 175 11.99 27.70 -22.75
CA GLY A 175 13.26 27.33 -22.10
C GLY A 175 13.18 26.37 -20.90
N GLU A 176 11.98 25.95 -20.50
CA GLU A 176 11.76 24.94 -19.46
C GLU A 176 11.89 23.51 -20.03
N SER A 177 12.40 22.59 -19.22
CA SER A 177 12.49 21.17 -19.60
C SER A 177 11.16 20.45 -19.37
N GLN A 178 10.81 19.48 -20.22
CA GLN A 178 9.57 18.69 -20.05
C GLN A 178 9.49 17.99 -18.67
N LEU A 179 10.62 17.54 -18.12
CA LEU A 179 10.71 17.01 -16.77
C LEU A 179 10.33 18.04 -15.70
N GLU A 180 10.69 19.30 -15.89
CA GLU A 180 10.32 20.38 -14.98
C GLU A 180 8.82 20.66 -15.03
N VAL A 181 8.24 20.64 -16.23
CA VAL A 181 6.79 20.75 -16.44
C VAL A 181 6.05 19.62 -15.72
N ASP A 182 6.48 18.37 -15.89
CA ASP A 182 5.88 17.21 -15.23
C ASP A 182 5.99 17.28 -13.70
N ARG A 183 7.16 17.63 -13.17
CA ARG A 183 7.35 17.83 -11.73
C ARG A 183 6.45 18.93 -11.18
N ARG A 184 6.27 20.02 -11.94
CA ARG A 184 5.38 21.12 -11.57
C ARG A 184 3.92 20.65 -11.56
N MET A 185 3.50 19.84 -12.53
CA MET A 185 2.16 19.25 -12.57
C MET A 185 1.90 18.33 -11.37
N VAL A 186 2.82 17.40 -11.06
CA VAL A 186 2.67 16.51 -9.91
C VAL A 186 2.65 17.28 -8.58
N ARG A 187 3.53 18.29 -8.41
CA ARG A 187 3.46 19.19 -7.25
C ARG A 187 2.13 19.90 -7.12
N LYS A 188 1.59 20.44 -8.22
CA LYS A 188 0.28 21.11 -8.22
C LYS A 188 -0.84 20.13 -7.81
N ARG A 189 -0.79 18.88 -8.29
CA ARG A 189 -1.73 17.82 -7.89
C ARG A 189 -1.64 17.52 -6.40
N ILE A 190 -0.44 17.30 -5.87
CA ILE A 190 -0.20 17.08 -4.42
C ILE A 190 -0.82 18.22 -3.59
N THR A 191 -0.53 19.47 -3.96
CA THR A 191 -1.07 20.65 -3.24
C THR A 191 -2.60 20.71 -3.33
N SER A 192 -3.17 20.42 -4.50
CA SER A 192 -4.63 20.41 -4.69
C SER A 192 -5.30 19.34 -3.84
N ILE A 193 -4.77 18.11 -3.85
CA ILE A 193 -5.31 16.98 -3.10
C ILE A 193 -5.22 17.25 -1.59
N ARG A 194 -4.09 17.77 -1.10
CA ARG A 194 -3.94 18.16 0.32
C ARG A 194 -4.98 19.19 0.76
N ARG A 195 -5.26 20.19 -0.07
CA ARG A 195 -6.31 21.19 0.22
C ARG A 195 -7.72 20.58 0.22
N GLU A 196 -7.97 19.60 -0.64
CA GLU A 196 -9.25 18.90 -0.66
C GLU A 196 -9.43 18.01 0.57
N LEU A 197 -8.39 17.25 0.96
CA LEU A 197 -8.39 16.45 2.18
C LEU A 197 -8.57 17.31 3.44
N ALA A 198 -7.91 18.46 3.54
CA ALA A 198 -8.10 19.38 4.66
C ALA A 198 -9.57 19.84 4.80
N ARG A 199 -10.22 20.19 3.67
CA ARG A 199 -11.65 20.56 3.68
C ARG A 199 -12.56 19.39 4.10
N LEU A 200 -12.25 18.17 3.70
CA LEU A 200 -12.99 16.98 4.13
C LEU A 200 -12.80 16.70 5.62
N ALA A 201 -11.59 16.91 6.15
CA ALA A 201 -11.29 16.76 7.57
C ALA A 201 -12.11 17.74 8.45
N ASP A 202 -12.27 19.00 8.02
CA ASP A 202 -13.08 19.99 8.73
C ASP A 202 -14.57 19.59 8.81
N VAL A 203 -15.12 19.01 7.73
CA VAL A 203 -16.49 18.47 7.72
C VAL A 203 -16.60 17.30 8.68
N ARG A 204 -15.57 16.43 8.71
CA ARG A 204 -15.54 15.24 9.57
C ARG A 204 -15.39 15.61 11.05
N SER A 205 -14.65 16.66 11.41
CA SER A 205 -14.59 17.15 12.80
C SER A 205 -15.95 17.65 13.28
N LEU A 206 -16.71 18.38 12.46
CA LEU A 206 -18.07 18.82 12.82
C LEU A 206 -19.03 17.64 13.01
N GLN A 207 -18.96 16.62 12.15
CA GLN A 207 -19.73 15.38 12.33
C GLN A 207 -19.25 14.56 13.53
N ARG A 208 -17.95 14.61 13.86
CA ARG A 208 -17.40 13.96 15.05
C ARG A 208 -17.93 14.64 16.31
N GLU A 209 -17.92 15.96 16.41
CA GLU A 209 -18.46 16.69 17.58
C GLU A 209 -19.94 16.33 17.82
N SER A 210 -20.75 16.24 16.77
CA SER A 210 -22.14 15.78 16.88
C SER A 210 -22.27 14.33 17.37
N ARG A 211 -21.33 13.43 17.00
CA ARG A 211 -21.27 12.04 17.48
C ARG A 211 -20.69 11.92 18.90
N TYR A 212 -19.70 12.73 19.28
CA TYR A 212 -19.13 12.79 20.63
C TYR A 212 -20.17 13.24 21.65
N GLY A 213 -21.13 14.09 21.25
CA GLY A 213 -22.26 14.48 22.10
C GLY A 213 -23.23 13.34 22.45
N SER A 214 -23.17 12.17 21.79
CA SER A 214 -24.06 11.04 22.06
C SER A 214 -23.69 10.20 23.29
N GLY A 215 -22.44 10.30 23.78
CA GLY A 215 -21.96 9.51 24.92
C GLY A 215 -21.80 8.00 24.66
N MET A 216 -21.95 7.53 23.41
CA MET A 216 -21.74 6.12 23.06
C MET A 216 -20.26 5.73 23.18
N PHE A 217 -20.02 4.56 23.74
CA PHE A 217 -18.68 3.99 23.90
C PHE A 217 -18.17 3.44 22.56
N LYS A 218 -16.93 3.78 22.21
CA LYS A 218 -16.34 3.51 20.89
C LYS A 218 -15.24 2.47 20.99
N VAL A 219 -15.39 1.42 20.19
CA VAL A 219 -14.45 0.32 20.07
C VAL A 219 -13.87 0.33 18.67
N ALA A 220 -12.55 0.36 18.53
CA ALA A 220 -11.85 0.19 17.25
C ALA A 220 -11.17 -1.18 17.20
N LEU A 221 -11.28 -1.89 16.08
CA LEU A 221 -10.50 -3.09 15.85
C LEU A 221 -9.16 -2.72 15.22
N ALA A 222 -8.05 -3.17 15.81
CA ALA A 222 -6.71 -3.07 15.23
C ALA A 222 -6.13 -4.47 15.03
N GLY A 223 -5.19 -4.65 14.11
CA GLY A 223 -4.53 -5.94 13.90
C GLY A 223 -4.06 -6.17 12.46
N TYR A 224 -3.24 -7.19 12.27
CA TYR A 224 -2.72 -7.56 10.95
C TYR A 224 -3.84 -7.87 9.95
N THR A 225 -3.57 -7.68 8.67
CA THR A 225 -4.43 -8.17 7.59
C THR A 225 -4.65 -9.67 7.74
N ASN A 226 -5.88 -10.12 7.48
CA ASN A 226 -6.31 -11.50 7.70
C ASN A 226 -6.32 -11.99 9.17
N ALA A 227 -6.13 -11.13 10.18
CA ALA A 227 -6.34 -11.53 11.59
C ALA A 227 -7.81 -11.87 11.93
N GLY A 228 -8.75 -11.63 11.00
CA GLY A 228 -10.18 -11.89 11.18
C GLY A 228 -10.96 -10.72 11.80
N LYS A 229 -10.44 -9.48 11.69
CA LYS A 229 -11.14 -8.25 12.15
C LYS A 229 -12.56 -8.13 11.59
N SER A 230 -12.71 -8.22 10.27
CA SER A 230 -14.04 -8.11 9.62
C SER A 230 -14.94 -9.28 10.00
N SER A 231 -14.40 -10.49 10.12
CA SER A 231 -15.15 -11.68 10.57
C SER A 231 -15.65 -11.52 12.02
N LEU A 232 -14.85 -10.92 12.89
CA LEU A 232 -15.23 -10.60 14.28
C LEU A 232 -16.37 -9.58 14.32
N ILE A 233 -16.29 -8.50 13.53
CA ILE A 233 -17.39 -7.52 13.43
C ILE A 233 -18.68 -8.15 12.94
N ASN A 234 -18.63 -9.01 11.92
CA ASN A 234 -19.81 -9.70 11.42
C ASN A 234 -20.48 -10.53 12.49
N ARG A 235 -19.68 -11.31 13.23
CA ARG A 235 -20.19 -12.15 14.29
C ARG A 235 -20.76 -11.34 15.46
N LEU A 236 -20.13 -10.22 15.81
CA LEU A 236 -20.64 -9.33 16.86
C LEU A 236 -21.92 -8.61 16.44
N THR A 237 -22.02 -8.16 15.18
CA THR A 237 -23.11 -7.27 14.74
C THR A 237 -24.23 -7.98 13.97
N GLY A 238 -24.09 -9.29 13.71
CA GLY A 238 -25.04 -10.06 12.89
C GLY A 238 -25.11 -9.59 11.43
N ALA A 239 -24.04 -8.95 10.94
CA ALA A 239 -23.98 -8.35 9.62
C ALA A 239 -23.23 -9.24 8.61
N ASP A 240 -23.60 -9.12 7.33
CA ASP A 240 -22.88 -9.71 6.19
C ASP A 240 -21.84 -8.71 5.62
N VAL A 241 -20.83 -8.30 6.39
CA VAL A 241 -19.64 -7.68 5.76
C VAL A 241 -18.90 -8.78 5.02
N LEU A 242 -18.64 -8.61 3.73
CA LEU A 242 -17.90 -9.61 2.97
C LEU A 242 -16.47 -9.72 3.53
N SER A 243 -16.20 -10.84 4.21
CA SER A 243 -14.86 -11.20 4.68
C SER A 243 -14.18 -11.97 3.56
N TYR A 244 -13.38 -11.28 2.74
CA TYR A 244 -12.53 -11.93 1.74
C TYR A 244 -11.18 -12.29 2.35
N ASP A 245 -10.60 -13.41 1.92
CA ASP A 245 -9.21 -13.77 2.21
C ASP A 245 -8.26 -12.96 1.31
N LYS A 246 -8.33 -11.63 1.42
CA LYS A 246 -7.55 -10.66 0.65
C LYS A 246 -6.94 -9.63 1.59
N LEU A 247 -5.70 -9.24 1.34
CA LEU A 247 -5.07 -8.15 2.08
C LEU A 247 -5.81 -6.83 1.79
N PHE A 248 -5.91 -5.95 2.79
CA PHE A 248 -6.54 -4.64 2.64
C PHE A 248 -7.97 -4.62 2.09
N ALA A 249 -8.75 -5.68 2.34
CA ALA A 249 -10.18 -5.73 1.98
C ALA A 249 -11.00 -4.54 2.53
N THR A 250 -10.55 -3.92 3.63
CA THR A 250 -11.16 -2.77 4.27
C THR A 250 -10.19 -1.58 4.35
N LEU A 251 -10.21 -0.71 3.33
CA LEU A 251 -9.53 0.58 3.41
C LEU A 251 -10.42 1.67 4.04
N ASP A 252 -11.69 1.69 3.64
CA ASP A 252 -12.68 2.60 4.21
C ASP A 252 -13.20 2.01 5.53
N SER A 253 -13.11 2.80 6.62
CA SER A 253 -13.53 2.33 7.93
C SER A 253 -15.04 2.10 8.00
N THR A 254 -15.44 0.99 8.64
CA THR A 254 -16.85 0.62 8.76
C THR A 254 -17.26 0.63 10.22
N THR A 255 -18.06 1.63 10.61
CA THR A 255 -18.63 1.71 11.96
C THR A 255 -20.02 1.06 12.01
N ARG A 256 -20.23 0.19 12.99
CA ARG A 256 -21.52 -0.45 13.28
C ARG A 256 -21.91 -0.24 14.74
N LYS A 257 -23.20 -0.27 15.02
CA LYS A 257 -23.72 -0.35 16.38
C LYS A 257 -23.73 -1.80 16.83
N PHE A 258 -23.42 -2.01 18.10
CA PHE A 258 -23.50 -3.29 18.78
C PHE A 258 -24.14 -3.06 20.15
N GLU A 259 -25.12 -3.88 20.51
CA GLU A 259 -25.76 -3.83 21.83
C GLU A 259 -25.14 -4.90 22.72
N LEU A 260 -24.57 -4.49 23.85
CA LEU A 260 -24.04 -5.41 24.85
C LEU A 260 -25.17 -6.19 25.53
N PRO A 261 -24.90 -7.38 26.11
CA PRO A 261 -25.91 -8.17 26.82
C PRO A 261 -26.65 -7.43 27.94
N GLU A 262 -26.01 -6.40 28.50
CA GLU A 262 -26.55 -5.53 29.56
C GLU A 262 -27.42 -4.37 29.02
N GLY A 263 -27.65 -4.30 27.69
CA GLY A 263 -28.48 -3.29 27.02
C GLY A 263 -27.77 -1.97 26.67
N ARG A 264 -26.45 -1.87 26.88
CA ARG A 264 -25.66 -0.68 26.51
C ARG A 264 -25.30 -0.74 25.02
N GLU A 265 -25.66 0.30 24.26
CA GLU A 265 -25.18 0.48 22.89
C GLU A 265 -23.71 0.95 22.87
N VAL A 266 -22.91 0.30 22.02
CA VAL A 266 -21.54 0.69 21.68
C VAL A 266 -21.38 0.75 20.17
N THR A 267 -20.35 1.43 19.69
CA THR A 267 -19.98 1.39 18.27
C THR A 267 -18.69 0.62 18.07
N VAL A 268 -18.68 -0.31 17.12
CA VAL A 268 -17.49 -1.06 16.71
C VAL A 268 -17.09 -0.62 15.31
N THR A 269 -15.83 -0.23 15.14
CA THR A 269 -15.26 0.22 13.88
C THR A 269 -14.22 -0.76 13.37
N ASP A 270 -14.38 -1.22 12.13
CA ASP A 270 -13.31 -1.92 11.39
C ASP A 270 -12.32 -0.91 10.84
N THR A 271 -11.03 -1.17 11.02
CA THR A 271 -9.97 -0.31 10.49
C THR A 271 -9.12 -1.06 9.46
N VAL A 272 -8.27 -0.30 8.78
CA VAL A 272 -7.28 -0.86 7.85
C VAL A 272 -6.42 -1.90 8.59
N GLY A 273 -6.21 -3.05 7.96
CA GLY A 273 -5.30 -4.07 8.48
C GLY A 273 -3.84 -3.67 8.29
N PHE A 274 -3.00 -4.00 9.26
CA PHE A 274 -1.56 -3.77 9.19
C PHE A 274 -0.84 -4.90 8.43
N ILE A 275 0.34 -4.62 7.89
CA ILE A 275 1.21 -5.56 7.18
C ILE A 275 2.66 -5.34 7.60
N GLN A 276 3.56 -6.26 7.25
CA GLN A 276 4.98 -6.06 7.50
C GLN A 276 5.52 -4.90 6.63
N LYS A 277 6.58 -4.24 7.12
CA LYS A 277 7.30 -3.17 6.40
C LYS A 277 6.37 -2.07 5.87
N LEU A 278 5.37 -1.65 6.66
CA LEU A 278 4.44 -0.60 6.25
C LEU A 278 5.22 0.70 5.96
N PRO A 279 5.15 1.25 4.73
CA PRO A 279 5.90 2.46 4.39
C PRO A 279 5.47 3.66 5.24
N THR A 280 6.43 4.44 5.74
CA THR A 280 6.16 5.64 6.56
C THR A 280 5.33 6.69 5.82
N THR A 281 5.54 6.81 4.50
CA THR A 281 4.74 7.67 3.62
C THR A 281 3.26 7.28 3.58
N LEU A 282 2.96 5.99 3.79
CA LEU A 282 1.58 5.50 3.87
C LEU A 282 0.95 5.80 5.22
N VAL A 283 1.68 5.71 6.32
CA VAL A 283 1.19 6.11 7.65
C VAL A 283 0.73 7.57 7.65
N GLU A 284 1.48 8.47 7.00
CA GLU A 284 1.07 9.88 6.85
C GLU A 284 -0.19 10.04 6.00
N ALA A 285 -0.31 9.29 4.90
CA ALA A 285 -1.44 9.38 3.99
C ALA A 285 -2.73 8.81 4.58
N PHE A 286 -2.63 7.79 5.43
CA PHE A 286 -3.74 7.13 6.11
C PHE A 286 -3.97 7.63 7.53
N LYS A 287 -3.32 8.72 7.93
CA LYS A 287 -3.52 9.29 9.26
C LYS A 287 -5.00 9.55 9.58
N SER A 288 -5.80 10.06 8.63
CA SER A 288 -7.23 10.30 8.89
C SER A 288 -8.11 9.05 8.86
N THR A 289 -7.66 7.92 8.28
CA THR A 289 -8.33 6.62 8.45
C THR A 289 -7.94 5.96 9.76
N LEU A 290 -6.69 6.15 10.22
CA LEU A 290 -6.20 5.72 11.53
C LEU A 290 -6.69 6.62 12.68
N ASP A 291 -7.15 7.84 12.40
CA ASP A 291 -7.76 8.75 13.38
C ASP A 291 -9.02 8.14 14.06
N GLU A 292 -9.65 7.14 13.46
CA GLU A 292 -10.76 6.44 14.13
C GLU A 292 -10.29 5.59 15.30
N ILE A 293 -9.04 5.10 15.27
CA ILE A 293 -8.40 4.43 16.40
C ILE A 293 -8.11 5.44 17.50
N THR A 294 -7.55 6.61 17.16
CA THR A 294 -7.20 7.63 18.17
C THR A 294 -8.41 8.23 18.88
N GLY A 295 -9.58 8.19 18.22
CA GLY A 295 -10.85 8.63 18.80
C GLY A 295 -11.64 7.54 19.55
N ALA A 296 -11.10 6.32 19.68
CA ALA A 296 -11.75 5.21 20.36
C ALA A 296 -11.53 5.26 21.89
N ASP A 297 -12.49 4.71 22.63
CA ASP A 297 -12.38 4.52 24.07
C ASP A 297 -11.67 3.19 24.40
N LEU A 298 -11.74 2.23 23.48
CA LEU A 298 -11.13 0.91 23.56
C LEU A 298 -10.62 0.47 22.18
N VAL A 299 -9.42 -0.10 22.15
CA VAL A 299 -8.89 -0.83 21.00
C VAL A 299 -8.97 -2.33 21.28
N LEU A 300 -9.60 -3.08 20.38
CA LEU A 300 -9.49 -4.54 20.34
C LEU A 300 -8.40 -4.90 19.34
N HIS A 301 -7.27 -5.35 19.85
CA HIS A 301 -6.17 -5.82 19.04
C HIS A 301 -6.39 -7.28 18.67
N VAL A 302 -6.88 -7.53 17.47
CA VAL A 302 -7.15 -8.87 16.95
C VAL A 302 -5.85 -9.48 16.44
N VAL A 303 -5.46 -10.61 17.04
CA VAL A 303 -4.23 -11.34 16.76
C VAL A 303 -4.59 -12.70 16.14
N ASP A 304 -3.91 -13.09 15.07
CA ASP A 304 -4.04 -14.43 14.50
C ASP A 304 -3.22 -15.43 15.33
N ALA A 305 -3.88 -16.25 16.15
CA ALA A 305 -3.23 -17.22 17.02
C ALA A 305 -2.63 -18.41 16.24
N SER A 306 -3.00 -18.60 14.97
CA SER A 306 -2.48 -19.67 14.12
C SER A 306 -1.14 -19.32 13.46
N SER A 307 -0.78 -18.04 13.40
CA SER A 307 0.49 -17.57 12.82
C SER A 307 1.65 -17.84 13.77
N GLN A 308 2.76 -18.37 13.25
CA GLN A 308 3.99 -18.54 14.04
C GLN A 308 4.67 -17.20 14.36
N GLU A 309 4.34 -16.14 13.63
CA GLU A 309 4.91 -14.80 13.80
C GLU A 309 3.99 -13.85 14.59
N PHE A 310 3.00 -14.36 15.33
CA PHE A 310 2.01 -13.54 16.02
C PHE A 310 2.65 -12.53 16.99
N GLU A 311 3.76 -12.87 17.66
CA GLU A 311 4.48 -11.96 18.56
C GLU A 311 5.03 -10.75 17.80
N GLY A 312 5.71 -10.98 16.67
CA GLY A 312 6.21 -9.89 15.82
C GLY A 312 5.07 -9.07 15.21
N GLN A 313 3.93 -9.70 14.92
CA GLN A 313 2.74 -8.99 14.46
C GLN A 313 2.18 -8.08 15.55
N ILE A 314 2.15 -8.54 16.79
CA ILE A 314 1.74 -7.72 17.94
C ILE A 314 2.64 -6.50 18.06
N ASP A 315 3.96 -6.70 18.04
CA ASP A 315 4.95 -5.63 18.17
C ASP A 315 4.81 -4.58 17.05
N ALA A 316 4.64 -5.02 15.80
CA ALA A 316 4.45 -4.11 14.68
C ALA A 316 3.14 -3.30 14.77
N VAL A 317 2.05 -3.90 15.25
CA VAL A 317 0.80 -3.14 15.48
C VAL A 317 0.99 -2.13 16.62
N CYS A 318 1.64 -2.53 17.71
CA CYS A 318 1.97 -1.64 18.82
C CYS A 318 2.82 -0.44 18.38
N GLU A 319 3.83 -0.66 17.53
CA GLU A 319 4.63 0.42 16.97
C GLU A 319 3.78 1.41 16.17
N VAL A 320 2.89 0.92 15.30
CA VAL A 320 2.03 1.79 14.51
C VAL A 320 1.04 2.55 15.41
N LEU A 321 0.47 1.90 16.43
CA LEU A 321 -0.37 2.57 17.44
C LEU A 321 0.39 3.70 18.15
N GLN A 322 1.68 3.49 18.44
CA GLN A 322 2.54 4.53 19.00
C GLN A 322 2.79 5.68 18.00
N GLN A 323 3.07 5.37 16.73
CA GLN A 323 3.31 6.39 15.69
C GLN A 323 2.09 7.29 15.45
N ILE A 324 0.87 6.76 15.59
CA ILE A 324 -0.37 7.54 15.46
C ILE A 324 -0.82 8.21 16.77
N GLY A 325 -0.13 7.97 17.89
CA GLY A 325 -0.47 8.56 19.18
C GLY A 325 -1.62 7.86 19.94
N ALA A 326 -1.90 6.60 19.63
CA ALA A 326 -2.98 5.79 20.22
C ALA A 326 -2.52 4.89 21.40
N GLN A 327 -1.24 4.97 21.81
CA GLN A 327 -0.66 4.09 22.83
C GLN A 327 -1.26 4.22 24.24
N SER A 328 -1.93 5.34 24.54
CA SER A 328 -2.58 5.55 25.85
C SER A 328 -4.00 5.00 25.93
N ILE A 329 -4.55 4.49 24.82
CA ILE A 329 -5.91 3.96 24.77
C ILE A 329 -5.92 2.55 25.36
N ALA A 330 -6.95 2.24 26.14
CA ALA A 330 -7.13 0.89 26.68
C ALA A 330 -7.16 -0.12 25.52
N THR A 331 -6.31 -1.14 25.59
CA THR A 331 -6.18 -2.15 24.54
C THR A 331 -6.42 -3.53 25.12
N ILE A 332 -7.23 -4.33 24.44
CA ILE A 332 -7.45 -5.75 24.75
C ILE A 332 -6.99 -6.58 23.57
N GLU A 333 -6.05 -7.49 23.82
CA GLU A 333 -5.62 -8.47 22.83
C GLU A 333 -6.67 -9.59 22.72
N VAL A 334 -7.07 -9.87 21.48
CA VAL A 334 -8.06 -10.88 21.13
C VAL A 334 -7.38 -11.89 20.21
N PHE A 335 -6.94 -13.00 20.80
CA PHE A 335 -6.41 -14.14 20.06
C PHE A 335 -7.56 -14.83 19.33
N ASN A 336 -7.57 -14.68 18.01
CA ASN A 336 -8.55 -15.24 17.09
C ASN A 336 -7.96 -16.43 16.31
N LYS A 337 -8.81 -17.20 15.63
CA LYS A 337 -8.43 -18.44 14.90
C LYS A 337 -7.82 -19.51 15.82
N CYS A 338 -8.49 -19.77 16.93
CA CYS A 338 -8.09 -20.78 17.92
C CYS A 338 -8.76 -22.15 17.68
N ASP A 339 -9.58 -22.27 16.64
CA ASP A 339 -10.25 -23.50 16.20
C ASP A 339 -9.29 -24.53 15.57
#